data_AF-A0AAV9ESI3-F1
#
_entry.id   AF-A0AAV9ESI3-F1
#
_cell.length_a   1.000
_cell.length_b   1.000
_cell.length_c   1.000
_cell.angle_alpha   90.00
_cell.angle_beta   90.00
_cell.angle_gamma   90.00
#
_symmetry.space_group_name_H-M   'P 1'
#
loop_
_entity.id
_entity.type
_entity.pdbx_description
1 polymer ?
#
loop_
_entity_poly.entity_id
_entity_poly.type
_entity_poly.pdbx_seq_one_letter_code
_entity_poly.pdbx_strand_id
1 'polypeptide(L)'
;MIVGAGDPNGTMDVSNLLKPELDRGKLRCIGATTIAEFRKHIEKDPALKRRFQPVNVKEATVEDTIFILRGLRKKYEHHHGVRISDNALVDAARLSNRYIREGFLPNKAIVLVDRAAARLKMDEKECFSLAIDTYKASKNSLNDIEIKLSSMQDGLTVQLGLEKSLVTHIQDINEVIQQEENELHDYQNSTGNYMLRGEITSNDIAEILSKQTGIPVTKLLQSEKEKLLKLEEELHKKIIGQDSAVKSVAMAIKRSRVGLSDPHRPIAILMFMGPTGVGKTELAKTLALYMFNTEEALVRFDMSEYIDKHTVSRLIGAPPGYISCENGGQLTEKVRERPYSVILFDEIEKAHSDVLNVFLHILDDGRVTDSLGRTVSFTNTIIIMTSNVGSKAADLLAAHQSLMGFTIYEPPLFWEELQLVLKEDKEGKVQLRTQ
;
A
#
# COMPACT_ATOMS: atom_id res chain seq x y z
N MET A 1 6.55 18.07 27.41
CA MET A 1 5.98 18.15 28.77
C MET A 1 4.83 17.16 28.79
N ILE A 2 4.98 16.04 29.50
CA ILE A 2 4.04 14.92 29.45
C ILE A 2 2.81 15.31 30.28
N VAL A 3 1.73 15.65 29.60
CA VAL A 3 0.39 15.73 30.19
C VAL A 3 -0.38 14.58 29.52
N GLY A 4 -0.34 13.38 30.11
CA GLY A 4 -1.17 12.27 29.60
C GLY A 4 -0.65 10.84 29.77
N ALA A 5 0.65 10.61 30.00
CA ALA A 5 1.15 9.27 30.31
C ALA A 5 1.18 9.06 31.84
N GLY A 6 0.02 8.81 32.43
CA GLY A 6 -0.10 8.57 33.86
C GLY A 6 -1.25 7.63 34.17
N ASP A 7 -0.92 6.44 34.64
CA ASP A 7 -1.81 5.52 35.33
C ASP A 7 -2.60 6.26 36.43
N PRO A 8 -3.84 5.87 36.78
CA PRO A 8 -4.65 6.57 37.80
C PRO A 8 -4.01 6.62 39.21
N ASN A 9 -2.90 5.93 39.43
CA ASN A 9 -2.40 5.59 40.76
C ASN A 9 -0.99 6.11 41.12
N GLY A 10 -0.38 7.09 40.44
CA GLY A 10 0.91 7.56 41.02
C GLY A 10 1.81 8.57 40.33
N THR A 11 1.42 9.24 39.25
CA THR A 11 2.19 10.42 38.82
C THR A 11 1.52 11.67 39.38
N MET A 12 2.27 12.48 40.14
CA MET A 12 1.83 13.81 40.58
C MET A 12 1.11 14.51 39.43
N ASP A 13 -0.08 15.05 39.66
CA ASP A 13 -0.86 15.76 38.64
C ASP A 13 -0.17 17.09 38.30
N VAL A 14 0.88 17.00 37.46
CA VAL A 14 1.72 18.12 37.02
C VAL A 14 0.86 19.21 36.40
N SER A 15 -0.33 18.86 35.89
CA SER A 15 -1.32 19.79 35.36
C SER A 15 -1.70 20.86 36.40
N ASN A 16 -1.96 20.47 37.65
CA ASN A 16 -2.34 21.41 38.71
C ASN A 16 -1.18 22.30 39.16
N LEU A 17 0.06 21.83 39.02
CA LEU A 17 1.26 22.62 39.29
C LEU A 17 1.51 23.69 38.21
N LEU A 18 1.16 23.39 36.95
CA LEU A 18 1.43 24.26 35.79
C LEU A 18 0.33 25.31 35.56
N LYS A 19 -0.93 25.00 35.91
CA LYS A 19 -2.08 25.91 35.77
C LYS A 19 -1.82 27.35 36.24
N PRO A 20 -1.32 27.61 37.47
CA PRO A 20 -1.13 28.99 37.94
C PRO A 20 -0.06 29.76 37.14
N GLU A 21 0.98 29.09 36.66
CA GLU A 21 2.05 29.74 35.89
C GLU A 21 1.66 29.97 34.43
N LEU A 22 0.80 29.10 33.87
CA LEU A 22 0.13 29.31 32.59
C LEU A 22 -0.88 30.46 32.67
N ASP A 23 -1.66 30.55 33.76
CA ASP A 23 -2.63 31.61 33.98
C ASP A 23 -1.99 32.98 34.16
N ARG A 24 -0.83 33.04 34.82
CA ARG A 24 -0.02 34.26 34.97
C ARG A 24 0.74 34.64 33.70
N GLY A 25 0.72 33.81 32.65
CA GLY A 25 1.46 34.03 31.41
C GLY A 25 2.99 34.00 31.58
N LYS A 26 3.49 33.49 32.70
CA LYS A 26 4.94 33.39 32.99
C LYS A 26 5.57 32.21 32.25
N LEU A 27 4.80 31.14 32.05
CA LEU A 27 5.23 29.96 31.32
C LEU A 27 4.78 30.04 29.85
N ARG A 28 5.74 30.10 28.94
CA ARG A 28 5.50 29.90 27.49
C ARG A 28 5.79 28.45 27.14
N CYS A 29 4.81 27.72 26.64
CA CYS A 29 4.99 26.35 26.23
C CYS A 29 4.25 26.05 24.92
N ILE A 30 4.72 25.02 24.21
CA ILE A 30 4.05 24.43 23.07
C ILE A 30 3.63 23.02 23.50
N GLY A 31 2.34 22.73 23.44
CA GLY A 31 1.78 21.41 23.67
C GLY A 31 1.66 20.64 22.36
N ALA A 32 2.03 19.36 22.36
CA ALA A 32 1.78 18.44 21.27
C ALA A 32 1.00 17.25 21.84
N THR A 33 -0.13 16.91 21.21
CA THR A 33 -1.03 15.85 21.67
C THR A 33 -1.86 15.35 20.48
N THR A 34 -2.45 14.18 20.61
CA THR A 34 -3.41 13.69 19.62
C THR A 34 -4.76 14.39 19.77
N ILE A 35 -5.59 14.39 18.73
CA ILE A 35 -6.94 14.96 18.80
C ILE A 35 -7.78 14.27 19.90
N ALA A 36 -7.60 12.96 20.08
CA ALA A 36 -8.31 12.18 21.09
C ALA A 36 -7.93 12.61 22.52
N GLU A 37 -6.63 12.73 22.79
CA GLU A 37 -6.12 13.21 24.09
C GLU A 37 -6.50 14.67 24.36
N PHE A 38 -6.42 15.54 23.34
CA PHE A 38 -6.85 16.93 23.46
C PHE A 38 -8.32 17.03 23.90
N ARG A 39 -9.22 16.30 23.22
CA ARG A 39 -10.65 16.24 23.59
C ARG A 39 -10.88 15.69 24.99
N LYS A 40 -10.11 14.66 25.37
CA LYS A 40 -10.27 13.98 26.66
C LYS A 40 -9.76 14.81 27.84
N HIS A 41 -8.62 15.48 27.68
CA HIS A 41 -7.87 16.07 28.80
C HIS A 41 -7.78 17.60 28.78
N ILE A 42 -7.70 18.24 27.60
CA ILE A 42 -7.52 19.69 27.49
C ILE A 42 -8.86 20.39 27.30
N GLU A 43 -9.71 19.86 26.42
CA GLU A 43 -10.98 20.50 26.07
C GLU A 43 -12.00 20.45 27.23
N LYS A 44 -11.92 19.42 28.08
CA LYS A 44 -12.78 19.30 29.27
C LYS A 44 -12.34 20.19 30.42
N ASP A 45 -11.10 20.68 30.44
CA ASP A 45 -10.58 21.55 31.50
C ASP A 45 -10.70 23.03 31.08
N PRO A 46 -11.59 23.83 31.72
CA PRO A 46 -11.80 25.23 31.35
C PRO A 46 -10.55 26.11 31.49
N ALA A 47 -9.64 25.80 32.42
CA ALA A 47 -8.43 26.57 32.63
C ALA A 47 -7.45 26.36 31.48
N LEU A 48 -7.23 25.10 31.08
CA LEU A 48 -6.33 24.76 29.98
C LEU A 48 -6.89 25.18 28.62
N LYS A 49 -8.20 24.96 28.38
CA LYS A 49 -8.88 25.35 27.14
C LYS A 49 -8.77 26.85 26.84
N ARG A 50 -8.72 27.70 27.87
CA ARG A 50 -8.58 29.17 27.72
C ARG A 50 -7.15 29.63 27.43
N ARG A 51 -6.14 28.78 27.67
CA ARG A 51 -4.72 29.14 27.51
C ARG A 51 -4.08 28.55 26.26
N PHE A 52 -4.55 27.39 25.83
CA PHE A 52 -4.07 26.79 24.59
C PHE A 52 -4.93 27.24 23.41
N GLN A 53 -4.28 27.86 22.43
CA GLN A 53 -4.85 28.04 21.10
C GLN A 53 -4.69 26.72 20.34
N PRO A 54 -5.78 26.02 19.96
CA PRO A 54 -5.66 24.80 19.16
C PRO A 54 -5.13 25.16 17.76
N VAL A 55 -4.04 24.52 17.37
CA VAL A 55 -3.49 24.56 16.01
C VAL A 55 -3.55 23.14 15.48
N ASN A 56 -4.46 22.89 14.54
CA ASN A 56 -4.65 21.54 13.98
C ASN A 56 -3.58 21.27 12.90
N VAL A 57 -2.75 20.27 13.15
CA VAL A 57 -1.73 19.82 12.20
C VAL A 57 -2.24 18.58 11.49
N LYS A 58 -2.45 18.69 10.17
CA LYS A 58 -2.89 17.57 9.34
C LYS A 58 -1.73 16.66 8.97
N GLU A 59 -2.03 15.41 8.63
CA GLU A 59 -1.07 14.49 8.01
C GLU A 59 -0.52 15.09 6.71
N ALA A 60 0.78 14.88 6.47
CA ALA A 60 1.44 15.37 5.27
C ALA A 60 0.94 14.65 4.02
N THR A 61 0.81 15.39 2.91
CA THR A 61 0.51 14.74 1.62
C THR A 61 1.73 13.94 1.14
N VAL A 62 1.53 13.08 0.14
CA VAL A 62 2.64 12.35 -0.50
C VAL A 62 3.66 13.33 -1.08
N GLU A 63 3.21 14.43 -1.70
CA GLU A 63 4.09 15.45 -2.28
C GLU A 63 4.88 16.18 -1.19
N ASP A 64 4.22 16.63 -0.13
CA ASP A 64 4.89 17.26 1.02
C ASP A 64 5.92 16.32 1.64
N THR A 65 5.57 15.04 1.76
CA THR A 65 6.47 14.01 2.29
C THR A 65 7.72 13.86 1.42
N ILE A 66 7.60 13.91 0.10
CA ILE A 66 8.75 13.86 -0.82
C ILE A 66 9.67 15.08 -0.56
N PHE A 67 9.11 16.28 -0.40
CA PHE A 67 9.91 17.47 -0.09
C PHE A 67 10.59 17.37 1.27
N ILE A 68 9.89 16.87 2.30
CA ILE A 68 10.45 16.63 3.64
C ILE A 68 11.61 15.63 3.54
N LEU A 69 11.42 14.50 2.86
CA LEU A 69 12.46 13.48 2.65
C LEU A 69 13.68 14.04 1.91
N ARG A 70 13.47 14.83 0.85
CA ARG A 70 14.55 15.52 0.13
C ARG A 70 15.33 16.47 1.04
N GLY A 71 14.64 17.20 1.91
CA GLY A 71 15.27 18.06 2.92
C GLY A 71 16.08 17.28 3.97
N LEU A 72 15.63 16.08 4.33
CA LEU A 72 16.31 15.20 5.28
C LEU A 72 17.44 14.36 4.67
N ARG A 73 17.50 14.26 3.33
CA ARG A 73 18.45 13.41 2.58
C ARG A 73 19.88 13.51 3.10
N LYS A 74 20.47 14.72 3.10
CA LYS A 74 21.87 14.93 3.52
C LYS A 74 22.15 14.44 4.94
N LYS A 75 21.18 14.56 5.85
CA LYS A 75 21.32 14.12 7.24
C LYS A 75 21.40 12.61 7.33
N TYR A 76 20.52 11.89 6.63
CA TYR A 76 20.52 10.43 6.62
C TYR A 76 21.68 9.85 5.83
N GLU A 77 22.05 10.47 4.70
CA GLU A 77 23.24 10.12 3.94
C GLU A 77 24.50 10.19 4.80
N HIS A 78 24.67 11.29 5.53
CA HIS A 78 25.82 11.45 6.44
C HIS A 78 25.79 10.48 7.62
N HIS A 79 24.63 10.30 8.27
CA HIS A 79 24.50 9.43 9.44
C HIS A 79 24.81 7.96 9.10
N HIS A 80 24.31 7.48 7.96
CA HIS A 80 24.48 6.09 7.54
C HIS A 80 25.75 5.88 6.71
N GLY A 81 26.28 6.92 6.06
CA GLY A 81 27.43 6.79 5.16
C GLY A 81 27.05 6.26 3.77
N VAL A 82 25.80 6.48 3.36
CA VAL A 82 25.25 6.02 2.08
C VAL A 82 24.74 7.22 1.29
N ARG A 83 24.51 7.06 -0.01
CA ARG A 83 23.76 7.98 -0.86
C ARG A 83 22.30 7.53 -0.94
N ILE A 84 21.39 8.42 -1.26
CA ILE A 84 19.97 8.07 -1.40
C ILE A 84 19.46 8.63 -2.72
N SER A 85 19.12 7.78 -3.67
CA SER A 85 18.57 8.25 -4.95
C SER A 85 17.25 9.01 -4.76
N ASP A 86 16.97 9.97 -5.64
CA ASP A 86 15.71 10.73 -5.55
C ASP A 86 14.47 9.84 -5.78
N ASN A 87 14.60 8.88 -6.71
CA ASN A 87 13.56 7.88 -6.96
C ASN A 87 13.24 7.04 -5.72
N ALA A 88 14.25 6.68 -4.91
CA ALA A 88 14.01 5.97 -3.65
C ALA A 88 13.17 6.80 -2.66
N LEU A 89 13.37 8.12 -2.60
CA LEU A 89 12.57 9.00 -1.74
C LEU A 89 11.12 9.11 -2.22
N VAL A 90 10.93 9.23 -3.55
CA VAL A 90 9.61 9.25 -4.17
C VAL A 90 8.86 7.94 -3.89
N ASP A 91 9.52 6.81 -4.09
CA ASP A 91 8.93 5.50 -3.84
C ASP A 91 8.71 5.22 -2.36
N ALA A 92 9.59 5.69 -1.47
CA ALA A 92 9.38 5.58 -0.04
C ALA A 92 8.07 6.29 0.39
N ALA A 93 7.82 7.50 -0.12
CA ALA A 93 6.59 8.23 0.17
C ALA A 93 5.35 7.54 -0.44
N ARG A 94 5.42 7.16 -1.72
CA ARG A 94 4.30 6.54 -2.44
C ARG A 94 3.94 5.15 -1.91
N LEU A 95 4.94 4.28 -1.77
CA LEU A 95 4.74 2.90 -1.35
C LEU A 95 4.36 2.80 0.13
N SER A 96 4.94 3.63 1.01
CA SER A 96 4.53 3.63 2.42
C SER A 96 3.08 4.10 2.59
N ASN A 97 2.65 5.14 1.87
CA ASN A 97 1.26 5.58 1.88
C ASN A 97 0.29 4.50 1.37
N ARG A 98 0.70 3.77 0.34
CA ARG A 98 -0.15 2.78 -0.33
C ARG A 98 -0.26 1.46 0.44
N TYR A 99 0.82 1.00 1.07
CA TYR A 99 0.90 -0.36 1.61
C TYR A 99 1.08 -0.42 3.13
N ILE A 100 1.56 0.65 3.80
CA ILE A 100 1.72 0.68 5.26
C ILE A 100 0.53 1.43 5.88
N ARG A 101 -0.35 0.67 6.55
CA ARG A 101 -1.52 1.24 7.25
C ARG A 101 -1.13 1.99 8.52
N GLU A 102 -0.26 1.39 9.33
CA GLU A 102 0.04 1.91 10.67
C GLU A 102 0.92 3.16 10.65
N GLY A 103 0.56 4.15 11.47
CA GLY A 103 1.22 5.45 11.58
C GLY A 103 0.65 6.52 10.66
N PHE A 104 1.39 7.61 10.45
CA PHE A 104 1.04 8.69 9.54
C PHE A 104 2.26 9.16 8.73
N LEU A 105 2.03 9.71 7.53
CA LEU A 105 3.04 10.46 6.80
C LEU A 105 3.40 11.75 7.56
N PRO A 106 4.68 12.18 7.53
CA PRO A 106 5.81 11.62 6.77
C PRO A 106 6.53 10.47 7.49
N ASN A 107 6.17 10.16 8.74
CA ASN A 107 6.94 9.27 9.61
C ASN A 107 7.16 7.86 9.02
N LYS A 108 6.12 7.24 8.45
CA LYS A 108 6.25 5.90 7.83
C LYS A 108 7.32 5.87 6.74
N ALA A 109 7.36 6.92 5.90
CA ALA A 109 8.29 7.02 4.79
C ALA A 109 9.72 7.24 5.30
N ILE A 110 9.90 8.08 6.33
CA ILE A 110 11.18 8.30 7.00
C ILE A 110 11.73 6.99 7.58
N VAL A 111 10.90 6.24 8.31
CA VAL A 111 11.28 4.95 8.89
C VAL A 111 11.70 3.97 7.80
N LEU A 112 11.03 3.99 6.65
CA LEU A 112 11.35 3.08 5.55
C LEU A 112 12.70 3.41 4.90
N VAL A 113 13.00 4.69 4.67
CA VAL A 113 14.31 5.14 4.19
C VAL A 113 15.42 4.82 5.20
N ASP A 114 15.17 5.06 6.49
CA ASP A 114 16.13 4.79 7.56
C ASP A 114 16.48 3.30 7.65
N ARG A 115 15.48 2.42 7.57
CA ARG A 115 15.69 0.96 7.54
C ARG A 115 16.45 0.51 6.30
N ALA A 116 16.15 1.07 5.13
CA ALA A 116 16.89 0.76 3.91
C ALA A 116 18.36 1.20 4.02
N ALA A 117 18.62 2.38 4.61
CA ALA A 117 19.96 2.91 4.81
C ALA A 117 20.77 2.05 5.79
N ALA A 118 20.15 1.69 6.92
CA ALA A 118 20.77 0.84 7.93
C ALA A 118 21.10 -0.55 7.37
N ARG A 119 20.19 -1.13 6.58
CA ARG A 119 20.40 -2.43 5.94
C ARG A 119 21.57 -2.40 4.95
N LEU A 120 21.60 -1.42 4.04
CA LEU A 120 22.67 -1.34 3.03
C LEU A 120 24.06 -1.27 3.70
N LYS A 121 24.17 -0.56 4.82
CA LYS A 121 25.40 -0.47 5.61
C LYS A 121 25.77 -1.79 6.30
N MET A 122 24.78 -2.57 6.76
CA MET A 122 25.03 -3.90 7.34
C MET A 122 25.52 -4.87 6.27
N ASP A 123 24.85 -4.90 5.12
CA ASP A 123 25.19 -5.75 3.97
C ASP A 123 26.62 -5.42 3.46
N GLU A 124 27.00 -4.14 3.40
CA GLU A 124 28.36 -3.70 3.04
C GLU A 124 29.43 -4.25 4.01
N LYS A 125 29.17 -4.21 5.32
CA LYS A 125 30.10 -4.71 6.34
C LYS A 125 30.26 -6.23 6.28
N GLU A 126 29.17 -6.97 6.14
CA GLU A 126 29.19 -8.43 6.06
C GLU A 126 29.94 -8.88 4.80
N CYS A 127 29.64 -8.29 3.64
CA CYS A 127 30.35 -8.61 2.40
C CYS A 127 31.84 -8.25 2.44
N PHE A 128 32.21 -7.12 3.04
CA PHE A 128 33.63 -6.77 3.20
C PHE A 128 34.37 -7.78 4.09
N SER A 129 33.72 -8.30 5.13
CA SER A 129 34.30 -9.35 5.97
C SER A 129 34.53 -10.65 5.18
N LEU A 130 33.53 -11.07 4.38
CA LEU A 130 33.62 -12.26 3.53
C LEU A 130 34.72 -12.12 2.47
N ALA A 131 34.86 -10.94 1.85
CA ALA A 131 35.91 -10.67 0.87
C ALA A 131 37.32 -10.71 1.49
N ILE A 132 37.47 -10.21 2.71
CA ILE A 132 38.74 -10.28 3.44
C ILE A 132 39.07 -11.72 3.80
N ASP A 133 38.09 -12.49 4.26
CA ASP A 133 38.32 -13.86 4.70
C ASP A 133 38.64 -14.79 3.52
N THR A 134 37.98 -14.61 2.38
CA THR A 134 38.34 -15.27 1.11
C THR A 134 39.74 -14.89 0.65
N TYR A 135 40.10 -13.59 0.64
CA TYR A 135 41.45 -13.15 0.28
C TYR A 135 42.53 -13.77 1.20
N LYS A 136 42.29 -13.82 2.51
CA LYS A 136 43.21 -14.46 3.47
C LYS A 136 43.36 -15.95 3.20
N ALA A 137 42.26 -16.64 2.89
CA ALA A 137 42.29 -18.06 2.56
C ALA A 137 43.15 -18.32 1.32
N SER A 138 42.92 -17.61 0.21
CA SER A 138 43.72 -17.75 -1.02
C SER A 138 45.20 -17.39 -0.78
N LYS A 139 45.48 -16.37 0.03
CA LYS A 139 46.86 -15.99 0.39
C LYS A 139 47.59 -17.07 1.20
N ASN A 140 46.88 -17.74 2.12
CA ASN A 140 47.47 -18.84 2.88
C ASN A 140 47.76 -20.04 1.96
N SER A 141 46.85 -20.37 1.05
CA SER A 141 47.08 -21.43 0.05
C SER A 141 48.29 -21.13 -0.84
N LEU A 142 48.51 -19.87 -1.24
CA LEU A 142 49.71 -19.46 -1.97
C LEU A 142 50.99 -19.66 -1.17
N ASN A 143 51.00 -19.29 0.11
CA ASN A 143 52.16 -19.51 0.98
C ASN A 143 52.48 -21.02 1.13
N ASP A 144 51.46 -21.87 1.27
CA ASP A 144 51.64 -23.32 1.36
C ASP A 144 52.25 -23.91 0.07
N ILE A 145 51.85 -23.37 -1.09
CA ILE A 145 52.42 -23.73 -2.39
C ILE A 145 53.87 -23.26 -2.51
N GLU A 146 54.17 -22.03 -2.06
CA GLU A 146 55.51 -21.46 -2.08
C GLU A 146 56.49 -22.25 -1.21
N ILE A 147 56.05 -22.67 -0.01
CA ILE A 147 56.82 -23.56 0.88
C ILE A 147 57.09 -24.91 0.20
N LYS A 148 56.10 -25.50 -0.46
CA LYS A 148 56.28 -26.76 -1.20
C LYS A 148 57.29 -26.60 -2.34
N LEU A 149 57.20 -25.51 -3.11
CA LEU A 149 58.13 -25.21 -4.20
C LEU A 149 59.57 -25.03 -3.72
N SER A 150 59.78 -24.29 -2.62
CA SER A 150 61.10 -24.13 -2.00
C SER A 150 61.68 -25.48 -1.56
N SER A 151 60.87 -26.31 -0.91
CA SER A 151 61.32 -27.65 -0.45
C SER A 151 61.64 -28.61 -1.60
N MET A 152 61.00 -28.43 -2.76
CA MET A 152 61.30 -29.19 -3.98
C MET A 152 62.54 -28.65 -4.72
N GLN A 153 62.78 -27.34 -4.68
CA GLN A 153 63.99 -26.71 -5.23
C GLN A 153 65.26 -27.12 -4.49
N ASP A 154 65.19 -27.24 -3.16
CA ASP A 154 66.31 -27.71 -2.33
C ASP A 154 66.66 -29.20 -2.60
N GLY A 155 65.78 -29.93 -3.28
CA GLY A 155 65.93 -31.35 -3.58
C GLY A 155 66.59 -31.69 -4.92
N LEU A 156 67.01 -30.72 -5.76
CA LEU A 156 67.32 -31.08 -7.15
C LEU A 156 68.47 -30.34 -7.85
N THR A 157 69.68 -30.83 -7.62
CA THR A 157 70.60 -31.18 -8.71
C THR A 157 70.09 -32.46 -9.39
N VAL A 158 69.57 -32.34 -10.62
CA VAL A 158 69.71 -33.26 -11.77
C VAL A 158 68.59 -32.93 -12.77
N GLN A 159 69.00 -32.40 -13.93
CA GLN A 159 68.15 -31.93 -15.03
C GLN A 159 67.44 -33.06 -15.79
N LEU A 160 66.33 -32.70 -16.44
CA LEU A 160 65.55 -33.37 -17.51
C LEU A 160 64.32 -34.23 -17.15
N GLY A 161 64.07 -34.56 -15.87
CA GLY A 161 62.74 -35.07 -15.43
C GLY A 161 61.76 -33.97 -15.00
N LEU A 162 62.31 -32.80 -14.69
CA LEU A 162 61.64 -31.68 -14.02
C LEU A 162 60.67 -30.90 -14.88
N GLU A 163 60.99 -30.67 -16.15
CA GLU A 163 60.20 -29.78 -17.01
C GLU A 163 58.79 -30.32 -17.21
N LYS A 164 58.63 -31.64 -17.36
CA LYS A 164 57.30 -32.23 -17.51
C LYS A 164 56.46 -32.12 -16.24
N SER A 165 57.06 -32.35 -15.07
CA SER A 165 56.35 -32.26 -13.79
C SER A 165 55.98 -30.82 -13.44
N LEU A 166 56.86 -29.85 -13.75
CA LEU A 166 56.60 -28.43 -13.57
C LEU A 166 55.50 -27.94 -14.53
N VAL A 167 55.52 -28.39 -15.78
CA VAL A 167 54.48 -28.03 -16.76
C VAL A 167 53.12 -28.58 -16.37
N THR A 168 53.02 -29.83 -15.89
CA THR A 168 51.73 -30.36 -15.40
C THR A 168 51.27 -29.62 -14.15
N HIS A 169 52.16 -29.30 -13.20
CA HIS A 169 51.77 -28.53 -12.02
C HIS A 169 51.32 -27.10 -12.37
N ILE A 170 51.95 -26.46 -13.36
CA ILE A 170 51.51 -25.14 -13.85
C ILE A 170 50.13 -25.24 -14.52
N GLN A 171 49.84 -26.34 -15.22
CA GLN A 171 48.52 -26.58 -15.79
C GLN A 171 47.46 -26.80 -14.70
N ASP A 172 47.74 -27.62 -13.69
CA ASP A 172 46.83 -27.86 -12.57
C ASP A 172 46.54 -26.56 -11.80
N ILE A 173 47.56 -25.70 -11.60
CA ILE A 173 47.41 -24.40 -10.95
C ILE A 173 46.53 -23.45 -11.79
N ASN A 174 46.73 -23.42 -13.11
CA ASN A 174 45.91 -22.58 -13.99
C ASN A 174 44.45 -23.04 -14.03
N GLU A 175 44.18 -24.35 -13.93
CA GLU A 175 42.82 -24.87 -13.83
C GLU A 175 42.14 -24.45 -12.53
N VAL A 176 42.86 -24.51 -11.40
CA VAL A 176 42.33 -24.04 -10.10
C VAL A 176 42.07 -22.54 -10.12
N ILE A 177 42.98 -21.73 -10.68
CA ILE A 177 42.78 -20.28 -10.83
C ILE A 177 41.56 -19.99 -11.70
N GLN A 178 41.39 -20.69 -12.83
CA GLN A 178 40.21 -20.50 -13.67
C GLN A 178 38.91 -20.90 -12.98
N GLN A 179 38.92 -21.95 -12.15
CA GLN A 179 37.76 -22.34 -11.37
C GLN A 179 37.38 -21.28 -10.32
N GLU A 180 38.35 -20.77 -9.56
CA GLU A 180 38.12 -19.70 -8.59
C GLU A 180 37.68 -18.38 -9.27
N GLU A 181 38.24 -18.04 -10.45
CA GLU A 181 37.82 -16.87 -11.22
C GLU A 181 36.37 -16.99 -11.71
N ASN A 182 35.95 -18.17 -12.17
CA ASN A 182 34.57 -18.41 -12.60
C ASN A 182 33.60 -18.38 -11.41
N GLU A 183 33.95 -18.97 -10.27
CA GLU A 183 33.12 -18.89 -9.05
C GLU A 183 32.99 -17.45 -8.55
N LEU A 184 34.08 -16.67 -8.56
CA LEU A 184 34.04 -15.24 -8.25
C LEU A 184 33.16 -14.47 -9.23
N HIS A 185 33.21 -14.80 -10.51
CA HIS A 185 32.37 -14.17 -11.54
C HIS A 185 30.88 -14.47 -11.33
N ASP A 186 30.54 -15.70 -10.94
CA ASP A 186 29.17 -16.11 -10.62
C ASP A 186 28.65 -15.48 -9.32
N TYR A 187 29.50 -15.33 -8.30
CA TYR A 187 29.19 -14.58 -7.07
C TYR A 187 28.97 -13.08 -7.34
N GLN A 188 29.78 -12.49 -8.23
CA GLN A 188 29.60 -11.10 -8.67
C GLN A 188 28.30 -10.92 -9.47
N ASN A 189 27.87 -11.89 -10.27
CA ASN A 189 26.63 -11.78 -11.03
C ASN A 189 25.37 -12.01 -10.17
N SER A 190 25.47 -12.83 -9.13
CA SER A 190 24.35 -13.11 -8.20
C SER A 190 24.22 -12.11 -7.05
N THR A 191 25.33 -11.50 -6.61
CA THR A 191 25.38 -10.62 -5.41
C THR A 191 25.92 -9.21 -5.70
N GLY A 192 26.56 -8.99 -6.86
CA GLY A 192 27.37 -7.80 -7.15
C GLY A 192 26.63 -6.47 -7.36
N ASN A 193 25.32 -6.41 -7.14
CA ASN A 193 24.65 -5.10 -7.03
C ASN A 193 24.77 -4.47 -5.63
N TYR A 194 24.98 -5.27 -4.58
CA TYR A 194 25.03 -4.74 -3.21
C TYR A 194 26.39 -4.13 -2.84
N MET A 195 27.47 -4.69 -3.40
CA MET A 195 28.85 -4.41 -2.96
C MET A 195 29.43 -3.08 -3.47
N LEU A 196 28.84 -2.47 -4.50
CA LEU A 196 29.38 -1.27 -5.17
C LEU A 196 28.44 -0.06 -5.13
N ARG A 197 27.17 -0.22 -4.73
CA ARG A 197 26.20 0.84 -4.98
C ARG A 197 26.31 2.00 -4.00
N GLY A 198 26.56 1.74 -2.71
CA GLY A 198 26.64 2.79 -1.68
C GLY A 198 25.47 3.78 -1.73
N GLU A 199 24.38 3.45 -2.44
CA GLU A 199 23.29 4.32 -2.85
C GLU A 199 21.99 3.52 -2.75
N ILE A 200 21.05 4.05 -1.99
CA ILE A 200 19.71 3.48 -1.86
C ILE A 200 18.90 3.77 -3.11
N THR A 201 18.36 2.72 -3.70
CA THR A 201 17.50 2.73 -4.88
C THR A 201 16.06 2.36 -4.53
N SER A 202 15.15 2.51 -5.49
CA SER A 202 13.77 2.05 -5.37
C SER A 202 13.65 0.57 -5.01
N ASN A 203 14.61 -0.26 -5.46
CA ASN A 203 14.60 -1.70 -5.16
C ASN A 203 14.80 -1.95 -3.67
N ASP A 204 15.71 -1.22 -3.01
CA ASP A 204 16.00 -1.37 -1.59
C ASP A 204 14.77 -1.03 -0.74
N ILE A 205 14.10 0.07 -1.11
CA ILE A 205 12.83 0.52 -0.52
C ILE A 205 11.76 -0.58 -0.68
N ALA A 206 11.61 -1.13 -1.89
CA ALA A 206 10.65 -2.18 -2.17
C ALA A 206 10.99 -3.49 -1.45
N GLU A 207 12.26 -3.84 -1.26
CA GLU A 207 12.68 -5.02 -0.52
C GLU A 207 12.34 -4.95 0.97
N ILE A 208 12.62 -3.81 1.61
CA ILE A 208 12.23 -3.58 3.02
C ILE A 208 10.72 -3.73 3.15
N LEU A 209 9.97 -3.12 2.23
CA LEU A 209 8.52 -3.20 2.23
C LEU A 209 8.00 -4.60 1.93
N SER A 210 8.66 -5.34 1.04
CA SER A 210 8.32 -6.72 0.69
C SER A 210 8.45 -7.62 1.91
N LYS A 211 9.55 -7.50 2.68
CA LYS A 211 9.74 -8.22 3.95
C LYS A 211 8.68 -7.85 4.99
N GLN A 212 8.27 -6.59 5.04
CA GLN A 212 7.26 -6.12 6.00
C GLN A 212 5.82 -6.52 5.62
N THR A 213 5.48 -6.53 4.33
CA THR A 213 4.10 -6.67 3.84
C THR A 213 3.81 -8.03 3.21
N GLY A 214 4.84 -8.83 2.92
CA GLY A 214 4.73 -10.08 2.15
C GLY A 214 4.47 -9.87 0.65
N ILE A 215 4.38 -8.63 0.16
CA ILE A 215 4.13 -8.35 -1.26
C ILE A 215 5.44 -8.51 -2.04
N PRO A 216 5.49 -9.30 -3.12
CA PRO A 216 6.70 -9.46 -3.92
C PRO A 216 7.23 -8.13 -4.48
N VAL A 217 8.56 -7.94 -4.44
CA VAL A 217 9.26 -6.74 -4.94
C VAL A 217 8.85 -6.40 -6.38
N THR A 218 8.76 -7.42 -7.24
CA THR A 218 8.33 -7.27 -8.63
C THR A 218 6.96 -6.61 -8.74
N LYS A 219 6.01 -6.93 -7.84
CA LYS A 219 4.66 -6.32 -7.82
C LYS A 219 4.63 -4.91 -7.21
N LEU A 220 5.62 -4.56 -6.39
CA LEU A 220 5.75 -3.22 -5.78
C LEU A 220 6.34 -2.21 -6.77
N LEU A 221 7.32 -2.64 -7.56
CA LEU A 221 8.03 -1.81 -8.55
C LEU A 221 7.35 -1.78 -9.93
N GLN A 222 6.42 -2.70 -10.18
CA GLN A 222 5.74 -2.80 -11.47
C GLN A 222 5.08 -1.45 -11.84
N SER A 223 5.36 -0.99 -13.06
CA SER A 223 4.73 0.23 -13.57
C SER A 223 3.22 0.05 -13.67
N GLU A 224 2.48 1.12 -13.39
CA GLU A 224 1.01 1.08 -13.51
C GLU A 224 0.58 0.75 -14.95
N LYS A 225 1.31 1.26 -15.95
CA LYS A 225 1.09 0.92 -17.36
C LYS A 225 1.19 -0.59 -17.63
N GLU A 226 2.24 -1.24 -17.15
CA GLU A 226 2.41 -2.69 -17.32
C GLU A 226 1.32 -3.50 -16.62
N LYS A 227 0.91 -3.08 -15.42
CA LYS A 227 -0.23 -3.70 -14.72
C LYS A 227 -1.51 -3.60 -15.57
N LEU A 228 -1.79 -2.44 -16.14
CA LEU A 228 -3.01 -2.23 -16.93
C LEU A 228 -3.02 -3.01 -18.24
N LEU A 229 -1.85 -3.19 -18.88
CA LEU A 229 -1.72 -3.97 -20.11
C LEU A 229 -2.07 -5.45 -19.88
N LYS A 230 -1.67 -6.01 -18.73
CA LYS A 230 -1.91 -7.42 -18.37
C LYS A 230 -3.17 -7.66 -17.54
N LEU A 231 -3.95 -6.62 -17.24
CA LEU A 231 -5.08 -6.68 -16.31
C LEU A 231 -6.08 -7.77 -16.70
N GLU A 232 -6.52 -7.80 -17.96
CA GLU A 232 -7.52 -8.75 -18.45
C GLU A 232 -7.04 -10.20 -18.36
N GLU A 233 -5.81 -10.47 -18.82
CA GLU A 233 -5.17 -11.80 -18.74
C GLU A 233 -5.04 -12.28 -17.29
N GLU A 234 -4.64 -11.39 -16.38
CA GLU A 234 -4.44 -11.72 -14.97
C GLU A 234 -5.75 -11.97 -14.22
N LEU A 235 -6.83 -11.26 -14.59
CA LEU A 235 -8.17 -11.54 -14.07
C LEU A 235 -8.66 -12.92 -14.53
N HIS A 236 -8.44 -13.27 -15.81
CA HIS A 236 -8.84 -14.57 -16.37
C HIS A 236 -8.12 -15.78 -15.78
N LYS A 237 -6.96 -15.62 -15.15
CA LYS A 237 -6.29 -16.72 -14.43
C LYS A 237 -7.12 -17.25 -13.26
N LYS A 238 -7.96 -16.41 -12.65
CA LYS A 238 -8.85 -16.79 -11.54
C LYS A 238 -10.33 -16.83 -11.93
N ILE A 239 -10.74 -15.98 -12.88
CA ILE A 239 -12.14 -15.88 -13.31
C ILE A 239 -12.35 -16.68 -14.59
N ILE A 240 -13.07 -17.79 -14.45
CA ILE A 240 -13.40 -18.69 -15.56
C ILE A 240 -14.71 -18.21 -16.22
N GLY A 241 -14.67 -18.02 -17.54
CA GLY A 241 -15.77 -17.42 -18.30
C GLY A 241 -15.93 -15.93 -17.98
N GLN A 242 -17.15 -15.39 -18.16
CA GLN A 242 -17.45 -13.97 -17.95
C GLN A 242 -16.59 -13.02 -18.81
N ASP A 243 -16.18 -13.44 -20.02
CA ASP A 243 -15.22 -12.70 -20.85
C ASP A 243 -15.66 -11.26 -21.12
N SER A 244 -16.96 -11.06 -21.41
CA SER A 244 -17.53 -9.73 -21.61
C SER A 244 -17.41 -8.85 -20.37
N ALA A 245 -17.65 -9.42 -19.18
CA ALA A 245 -17.57 -8.71 -17.91
C ALA A 245 -16.11 -8.34 -17.59
N VAL A 246 -15.19 -9.30 -17.66
CA VAL A 246 -13.75 -9.07 -17.40
C VAL A 246 -13.19 -8.00 -18.34
N LYS A 247 -13.50 -8.09 -19.65
CA LYS A 247 -13.09 -7.09 -20.64
C LYS A 247 -13.65 -5.70 -20.35
N SER A 248 -14.92 -5.61 -19.94
CA SER A 248 -15.55 -4.33 -19.59
C SER A 248 -14.91 -3.68 -18.37
N VAL A 249 -14.64 -4.45 -17.30
CA VAL A 249 -13.88 -3.96 -16.13
C VAL A 249 -12.50 -3.46 -16.53
N ALA A 250 -11.76 -4.26 -17.31
CA ALA A 250 -10.43 -3.90 -17.74
C ALA A 250 -10.43 -2.61 -18.58
N MET A 251 -11.40 -2.45 -19.47
CA MET A 251 -11.55 -1.26 -20.30
C MET A 251 -11.88 -0.01 -19.46
N ALA A 252 -12.82 -0.11 -18.51
CA ALA A 252 -13.19 1.00 -17.64
C ALA A 252 -12.00 1.56 -16.85
N ILE A 253 -11.22 0.66 -16.25
CA ILE A 253 -10.02 1.02 -15.49
C ILE A 253 -8.94 1.61 -16.40
N LYS A 254 -8.70 1.01 -17.57
CA LYS A 254 -7.75 1.54 -18.56
C LYS A 254 -8.11 2.98 -18.96
N ARG A 255 -9.38 3.26 -19.29
CA ARG A 255 -9.85 4.60 -19.71
C ARG A 255 -9.59 5.67 -18.64
N SER A 256 -9.87 5.37 -17.37
CA SER A 256 -9.58 6.30 -16.28
C SER A 256 -8.08 6.60 -16.15
N ARG A 257 -7.24 5.57 -16.25
CA ARG A 257 -5.79 5.71 -16.09
C ARG A 257 -5.07 6.36 -17.26
N VAL A 258 -5.65 6.34 -18.46
CA VAL A 258 -5.13 7.11 -19.60
C VAL A 258 -5.65 8.56 -19.65
N GLY A 259 -6.38 9.01 -18.62
CA GLY A 259 -6.89 10.38 -18.51
C GLY A 259 -8.09 10.67 -19.42
N LEU A 260 -8.78 9.62 -19.91
CA LEU A 260 -10.01 9.77 -20.69
C LEU A 260 -11.26 9.88 -19.80
N SER A 261 -11.09 9.75 -18.48
CA SER A 261 -12.14 10.00 -17.48
C SER A 261 -11.78 11.22 -16.63
N ASP A 262 -12.77 11.78 -15.94
CA ASP A 262 -12.59 12.86 -14.99
C ASP A 262 -11.61 12.45 -13.86
N PRO A 263 -10.49 13.19 -13.66
CA PRO A 263 -9.49 12.88 -12.62
C PRO A 263 -10.01 13.07 -11.19
N HIS A 264 -11.15 13.75 -11.01
CA HIS A 264 -11.77 13.94 -9.70
C HIS A 264 -12.71 12.81 -9.31
N ARG A 265 -13.05 11.90 -10.23
CA ARG A 265 -13.95 10.77 -9.98
C ARG A 265 -13.19 9.49 -9.59
N PRO A 266 -13.88 8.49 -9.00
CA PRO A 266 -13.30 7.16 -8.79
C PRO A 266 -12.74 6.55 -10.08
N ILE A 267 -11.76 5.64 -9.93
CA ILE A 267 -11.08 4.98 -11.06
C ILE A 267 -12.10 4.30 -11.98
N ALA A 268 -13.06 3.60 -11.38
CA ALA A 268 -14.17 3.01 -12.09
C ALA A 268 -15.35 2.86 -11.13
N ILE A 269 -16.55 2.96 -11.68
CA ILE A 269 -17.80 2.70 -10.99
C ILE A 269 -18.55 1.69 -11.83
N LEU A 270 -18.78 0.52 -11.25
CA LEU A 270 -19.21 -0.68 -11.96
C LEU A 270 -20.46 -1.25 -11.27
N MET A 271 -21.44 -1.67 -12.05
CA MET A 271 -22.58 -2.43 -11.55
C MET A 271 -22.57 -3.84 -12.10
N PHE A 272 -22.51 -4.84 -11.23
CA PHE A 272 -22.49 -6.27 -11.57
C PHE A 272 -23.88 -6.86 -11.38
N MET A 273 -24.52 -7.29 -12.47
CA MET A 273 -25.89 -7.81 -12.45
C MET A 273 -25.96 -9.26 -12.90
N GLY A 274 -26.49 -10.15 -12.05
CA GLY A 274 -26.63 -11.58 -12.37
C GLY A 274 -27.14 -12.40 -11.17
N PRO A 275 -27.32 -13.73 -11.30
CA PRO A 275 -27.72 -14.56 -10.16
C PRO A 275 -26.62 -14.65 -9.09
N THR A 276 -26.97 -15.13 -7.90
CA THR A 276 -26.00 -15.41 -6.84
C THR A 276 -25.08 -16.57 -7.24
N GLY A 277 -23.82 -16.53 -6.81
CA GLY A 277 -22.88 -17.64 -7.03
C GLY A 277 -22.15 -17.65 -8.38
N VAL A 278 -22.47 -16.74 -9.30
CA VAL A 278 -21.81 -16.64 -10.64
C VAL A 278 -20.42 -15.97 -10.62
N GLY A 279 -19.90 -15.59 -9.45
CA GLY A 279 -18.55 -15.03 -9.32
C GLY A 279 -18.45 -13.50 -9.27
N LYS A 280 -19.56 -12.76 -9.07
CA LYS A 280 -19.55 -11.28 -8.91
C LYS A 280 -18.58 -10.81 -7.82
N THR A 281 -18.71 -11.37 -6.62
CA THR A 281 -17.83 -11.06 -5.47
C THR A 281 -16.40 -11.54 -5.70
N GLU A 282 -16.21 -12.63 -6.43
CA GLU A 282 -14.88 -13.19 -6.73
C GLU A 282 -14.11 -12.31 -7.72
N LEU A 283 -14.78 -11.73 -8.72
CA LEU A 283 -14.18 -10.75 -9.60
C LEU A 283 -13.74 -9.49 -8.81
N ALA A 284 -14.57 -9.02 -7.88
CA ALA A 284 -14.22 -7.89 -7.02
C ALA A 284 -12.98 -8.16 -6.14
N LYS A 285 -12.92 -9.35 -5.51
CA LYS A 285 -11.75 -9.81 -4.73
C LYS A 285 -10.50 -9.91 -5.60
N THR A 286 -10.61 -10.55 -6.75
CA THR A 286 -9.50 -10.72 -7.69
C THR A 286 -8.98 -9.37 -8.18
N LEU A 287 -9.89 -8.44 -8.46
CA LEU A 287 -9.55 -7.08 -8.86
C LEU A 287 -8.81 -6.33 -7.74
N ALA A 288 -9.29 -6.42 -6.50
CA ALA A 288 -8.62 -5.80 -5.35
C ALA A 288 -7.21 -6.34 -5.16
N LEU A 289 -7.06 -7.66 -5.20
CA LEU A 289 -5.78 -8.34 -5.08
C LEU A 289 -4.82 -7.94 -6.19
N TYR A 290 -5.28 -7.82 -7.44
CA TYR A 290 -4.41 -7.48 -8.56
C TYR A 290 -4.02 -5.98 -8.58
N MET A 291 -5.02 -5.10 -8.45
CA MET A 291 -4.83 -3.66 -8.52
C MET A 291 -4.08 -3.11 -7.32
N PHE A 292 -4.33 -3.66 -6.13
CA PHE A 292 -3.82 -3.13 -4.86
C PHE A 292 -2.91 -4.09 -4.11
N ASN A 293 -2.55 -5.23 -4.71
CA ASN A 293 -1.63 -6.24 -4.18
C ASN A 293 -2.04 -6.85 -2.81
N THR A 294 -3.31 -6.73 -2.42
CA THR A 294 -3.84 -7.35 -1.20
C THR A 294 -5.36 -7.46 -1.25
N GLU A 295 -5.90 -8.55 -0.72
CA GLU A 295 -7.35 -8.77 -0.61
C GLU A 295 -8.00 -7.83 0.39
N GLU A 296 -7.25 -7.37 1.39
CA GLU A 296 -7.74 -6.42 2.39
C GLU A 296 -7.98 -5.00 1.82
N ALA A 297 -7.63 -4.79 0.55
CA ALA A 297 -8.04 -3.60 -0.19
C ALA A 297 -9.51 -3.67 -0.62
N LEU A 298 -10.17 -4.83 -0.51
CA LEU A 298 -11.60 -4.97 -0.68
C LEU A 298 -12.32 -4.54 0.60
N VAL A 299 -13.03 -3.42 0.53
CA VAL A 299 -13.93 -2.94 1.58
C VAL A 299 -15.34 -3.35 1.20
N ARG A 300 -15.90 -4.36 1.87
CA ARG A 300 -17.24 -4.88 1.58
C ARG A 300 -18.27 -4.30 2.54
N PHE A 301 -19.39 -3.82 2.00
CA PHE A 301 -20.59 -3.45 2.73
C PHE A 301 -21.76 -4.30 2.24
N ASP A 302 -22.44 -4.95 3.18
CA ASP A 302 -23.68 -5.67 2.91
C ASP A 302 -24.86 -4.68 3.00
N MET A 303 -25.55 -4.45 1.87
CA MET A 303 -26.64 -3.48 1.81
C MET A 303 -27.90 -3.92 2.55
N SER A 304 -27.99 -5.19 2.94
CA SER A 304 -29.05 -5.67 3.83
C SER A 304 -28.94 -5.08 5.24
N GLU A 305 -27.76 -4.59 5.67
CA GLU A 305 -27.61 -3.87 6.95
C GLU A 305 -28.13 -2.42 6.88
N TYR A 306 -28.37 -1.90 5.66
CA TYR A 306 -28.67 -0.49 5.39
C TYR A 306 -30.12 -0.26 4.91
N ILE A 307 -31.06 -1.12 5.32
CA ILE A 307 -32.48 -1.05 4.95
C ILE A 307 -33.16 0.18 5.58
N ASP A 308 -32.75 0.57 6.79
CA ASP A 308 -33.36 1.67 7.54
C ASP A 308 -32.61 2.99 7.37
N LYS A 309 -33.34 4.10 7.28
CA LYS A 309 -32.75 5.45 7.19
C LYS A 309 -31.72 5.76 8.29
N HIS A 310 -31.94 5.24 9.50
CA HIS A 310 -31.01 5.42 10.62
C HIS A 310 -29.69 4.66 10.44
N THR A 311 -29.67 3.52 9.76
CA THR A 311 -28.43 2.77 9.51
C THR A 311 -27.61 3.41 8.39
N VAL A 312 -28.24 4.08 7.41
CA VAL A 312 -27.55 4.90 6.38
C VAL A 312 -26.62 5.94 7.00
N SER A 313 -27.05 6.57 8.10
CA SER A 313 -26.22 7.57 8.80
C SER A 313 -24.91 6.98 9.32
N ARG A 314 -24.82 5.67 9.55
CA ARG A 314 -23.56 5.02 9.97
C ARG A 314 -22.53 4.97 8.85
N LEU A 315 -22.96 5.00 7.59
CA LEU A 315 -22.08 4.90 6.42
C LEU A 315 -21.21 6.16 6.27
N ILE A 316 -21.81 7.35 6.36
CA ILE A 316 -21.11 8.66 6.25
C ILE A 316 -20.79 9.27 7.63
N GLY A 317 -21.55 8.95 8.66
CA GLY A 317 -21.42 9.49 10.01
C GLY A 317 -22.73 10.10 10.50
N ALA A 318 -23.08 9.85 11.76
CA ALA A 318 -24.30 10.38 12.34
C ALA A 318 -24.18 11.91 12.53
N PRO A 319 -25.28 12.68 12.35
CA PRO A 319 -25.28 14.11 12.59
C PRO A 319 -24.88 14.48 14.04
N PRO A 320 -24.40 15.71 14.28
CA PRO A 320 -24.12 16.23 15.61
C PRO A 320 -25.30 16.02 16.58
N GLY A 321 -25.05 15.35 17.71
CA GLY A 321 -26.05 15.11 18.77
C GLY A 321 -26.54 13.66 18.91
N TYR A 322 -26.13 12.74 18.02
CA TYR A 322 -26.41 11.30 18.15
C TYR A 322 -25.29 10.55 18.91
N ILE A 323 -25.64 9.44 19.56
CA ILE A 323 -24.74 8.62 20.41
C ILE A 323 -23.47 8.17 19.67
N SER A 324 -23.53 8.01 18.35
CA SER A 324 -22.40 7.59 17.49
C SER A 324 -21.69 8.73 16.76
N CYS A 325 -21.94 10.00 17.12
CA CYS A 325 -21.35 11.16 16.44
C CYS A 325 -19.83 11.33 16.69
N GLU A 326 -19.27 10.68 17.71
CA GLU A 326 -17.85 10.84 18.04
C GLU A 326 -16.90 10.17 17.02
N ASN A 327 -17.41 9.21 16.23
CA ASN A 327 -16.67 8.51 15.19
C ASN A 327 -17.15 8.94 13.80
N GLY A 328 -16.25 8.99 12.81
CA GLY A 328 -16.66 9.21 11.41
C GLY A 328 -17.48 8.05 10.84
N GLY A 329 -17.99 8.21 9.63
CA GLY A 329 -18.74 7.15 8.95
C GLY A 329 -17.90 5.95 8.58
N GLN A 330 -18.49 4.76 8.62
CA GLN A 330 -17.81 3.51 8.29
C GLN A 330 -17.15 3.55 6.90
N LEU A 331 -17.83 4.07 5.89
CA LEU A 331 -17.27 4.23 4.53
C LEU A 331 -16.15 5.25 4.53
N THR A 332 -16.40 6.43 5.10
CA THR A 332 -15.45 7.54 5.07
C THR A 332 -14.15 7.23 5.82
N GLU A 333 -14.22 6.53 6.96
CA GLU A 333 -13.04 6.11 7.70
C GLU A 333 -12.27 5.02 6.96
N LYS A 334 -12.95 4.02 6.39
CA LYS A 334 -12.27 2.96 5.62
C LYS A 334 -11.52 3.49 4.40
N VAL A 335 -12.11 4.45 3.69
CA VAL A 335 -11.46 5.08 2.53
C VAL A 335 -10.35 6.04 2.96
N ARG A 336 -10.49 6.71 4.12
CA ARG A 336 -9.42 7.53 4.69
C ARG A 336 -8.23 6.69 5.13
N GLU A 337 -8.46 5.58 5.81
CA GLU A 337 -7.44 4.59 6.19
C GLU A 337 -6.76 3.97 4.95
N ARG A 338 -7.54 3.74 3.88
CA ARG A 338 -7.08 3.08 2.67
C ARG A 338 -7.66 3.71 1.39
N PRO A 339 -7.04 4.80 0.90
CA PRO A 339 -7.51 5.50 -0.30
C PRO A 339 -7.45 4.65 -1.58
N TYR A 340 -6.57 3.64 -1.60
CA TYR A 340 -6.42 2.66 -2.68
C TYR A 340 -7.15 1.37 -2.35
N SER A 341 -8.42 1.30 -2.73
CA SER A 341 -9.32 0.21 -2.37
C SER A 341 -10.37 -0.09 -3.44
N VAL A 342 -10.88 -1.31 -3.42
CA VAL A 342 -12.13 -1.68 -4.10
C VAL A 342 -13.23 -1.62 -3.06
N ILE A 343 -14.26 -0.82 -3.31
CA ILE A 343 -15.42 -0.70 -2.42
C ILE A 343 -16.55 -1.51 -3.04
N LEU A 344 -16.99 -2.55 -2.35
CA LEU A 344 -18.03 -3.46 -2.81
C LEU A 344 -19.31 -3.24 -2.00
N PHE A 345 -20.37 -2.79 -2.67
CA PHE A 345 -21.72 -2.72 -2.13
C PHE A 345 -22.50 -3.92 -2.62
N ASP A 346 -22.67 -4.92 -1.75
CA ASP A 346 -23.32 -6.18 -2.08
C ASP A 346 -24.84 -6.04 -1.93
N GLU A 347 -25.62 -6.54 -2.89
CA GLU A 347 -27.09 -6.54 -2.88
C GLU A 347 -27.73 -5.14 -2.79
N ILE A 348 -27.31 -4.22 -3.67
CA ILE A 348 -27.72 -2.81 -3.64
C ILE A 348 -29.24 -2.59 -3.62
N GLU A 349 -30.02 -3.51 -4.20
CA GLU A 349 -31.48 -3.48 -4.20
C GLU A 349 -32.11 -3.59 -2.80
N LYS A 350 -31.35 -4.03 -1.78
CA LYS A 350 -31.83 -4.17 -0.40
C LYS A 350 -31.65 -2.89 0.43
N ALA A 351 -30.76 -1.99 0.02
CA ALA A 351 -30.51 -0.76 0.76
C ALA A 351 -31.69 0.22 0.71
N HIS A 352 -31.76 1.08 1.72
CA HIS A 352 -32.62 2.25 1.71
C HIS A 352 -32.28 3.18 0.54
N SER A 353 -33.28 3.87 -0.03
CA SER A 353 -33.09 4.81 -1.14
C SER A 353 -32.09 5.93 -0.83
N ASP A 354 -32.03 6.41 0.42
CA ASP A 354 -31.05 7.40 0.87
C ASP A 354 -29.57 6.97 0.71
N VAL A 355 -29.28 5.66 0.63
CA VAL A 355 -27.91 5.19 0.33
C VAL A 355 -27.50 5.61 -1.08
N LEU A 356 -28.46 5.68 -2.03
CA LEU A 356 -28.21 6.13 -3.40
C LEU A 356 -27.74 7.58 -3.46
N ASN A 357 -28.24 8.45 -2.58
CA ASN A 357 -27.81 9.85 -2.51
C ASN A 357 -26.34 9.98 -2.14
N VAL A 358 -25.84 9.09 -1.29
CA VAL A 358 -24.40 9.00 -0.97
C VAL A 358 -23.58 8.66 -2.21
N PHE A 359 -24.07 7.72 -3.02
CA PHE A 359 -23.40 7.33 -4.27
C PHE A 359 -23.41 8.42 -5.32
N LEU A 360 -24.51 9.16 -5.45
CA LEU A 360 -24.60 10.30 -6.37
C LEU A 360 -23.52 11.34 -6.07
N HIS A 361 -23.31 11.67 -4.79
CA HIS A 361 -22.25 12.61 -4.41
C HIS A 361 -20.85 12.08 -4.76
N ILE A 362 -20.62 10.77 -4.58
CA ILE A 362 -19.34 10.15 -4.97
C ILE A 362 -19.18 10.12 -6.49
N LEU A 363 -20.26 9.89 -7.24
CA LEU A 363 -20.27 9.88 -8.70
C LEU A 363 -19.96 11.26 -9.30
N ASP A 364 -20.50 12.32 -8.69
CA ASP A 364 -20.39 13.68 -9.20
C ASP A 364 -19.06 14.33 -8.81
N ASP A 365 -18.74 14.35 -7.51
CA ASP A 365 -17.61 15.10 -6.96
C ASP A 365 -16.40 14.22 -6.61
N GLY A 366 -16.57 12.89 -6.62
CA GLY A 366 -15.56 11.93 -6.17
C GLY A 366 -15.09 12.14 -4.73
N ARG A 367 -15.87 12.87 -3.93
CA ARG A 367 -15.56 13.23 -2.55
C ARG A 367 -16.82 13.19 -1.71
N VAL A 368 -16.66 12.79 -0.46
CA VAL A 368 -17.73 12.85 0.55
C VAL A 368 -17.21 13.56 1.77
N THR A 369 -18.03 14.42 2.34
CA THR A 369 -17.76 15.05 3.63
C THR A 369 -18.53 14.31 4.71
N ASP A 370 -17.81 13.82 5.72
CA ASP A 370 -18.42 13.15 6.87
C ASP A 370 -19.14 14.14 7.80
N SER A 371 -19.87 13.62 8.78
CA SER A 371 -20.60 14.44 9.76
C SER A 371 -19.71 15.27 10.68
N LEU A 372 -18.39 15.01 10.70
CA LEU A 372 -17.38 15.78 11.41
C LEU A 372 -16.75 16.88 10.54
N GLY A 373 -17.28 17.08 9.32
CA GLY A 373 -16.80 18.10 8.38
C GLY A 373 -15.49 17.74 7.69
N ARG A 374 -15.08 16.48 7.72
CA ARG A 374 -13.85 16.00 7.09
C ARG A 374 -14.18 15.40 5.73
N THR A 375 -13.56 15.94 4.69
CA THR A 375 -13.70 15.44 3.32
C THR A 375 -12.77 14.26 3.06
N VAL A 376 -13.28 13.23 2.39
CA VAL A 376 -12.52 12.05 1.94
C VAL A 376 -12.62 11.94 0.42
N SER A 377 -11.50 11.64 -0.22
CA SER A 377 -11.39 11.49 -1.68
C SER A 377 -11.51 10.04 -2.11
N PHE A 378 -12.34 9.79 -3.12
CA PHE A 378 -12.58 8.47 -3.73
C PHE A 378 -11.86 8.30 -5.07
N THR A 379 -11.08 9.29 -5.50
CA THR A 379 -10.31 9.29 -6.77
C THR A 379 -9.42 8.07 -6.99
N ASN A 380 -8.97 7.41 -5.92
CA ASN A 380 -8.12 6.22 -5.98
C ASN A 380 -8.87 4.91 -5.70
N THR A 381 -10.19 4.95 -5.71
CA THR A 381 -11.06 3.81 -5.41
C THR A 381 -11.70 3.25 -6.67
N ILE A 382 -12.02 1.95 -6.65
CA ILE A 382 -12.92 1.31 -7.61
C ILE A 382 -14.20 0.97 -6.86
N ILE A 383 -15.34 1.44 -7.35
CA ILE A 383 -16.64 1.18 -6.70
C ILE A 383 -17.35 0.10 -7.51
N ILE A 384 -17.78 -0.96 -6.82
CA ILE A 384 -18.52 -2.07 -7.40
C ILE A 384 -19.83 -2.19 -6.63
N MET A 385 -20.95 -2.17 -7.34
CA MET A 385 -22.26 -2.49 -6.81
C MET A 385 -22.68 -3.84 -7.38
N THR A 386 -23.16 -4.77 -6.55
CA THR A 386 -23.76 -6.01 -7.04
C THR A 386 -25.27 -5.92 -6.93
N SER A 387 -25.96 -6.53 -7.88
CA SER A 387 -27.39 -6.76 -7.77
C SER A 387 -27.75 -8.15 -8.25
N ASN A 388 -28.68 -8.79 -7.52
CA ASN A 388 -29.28 -10.06 -7.93
C ASN A 388 -30.52 -9.85 -8.83
N VAL A 389 -30.89 -8.58 -9.05
CA VAL A 389 -31.95 -8.18 -9.96
C VAL A 389 -31.55 -8.55 -11.40
N GLY A 390 -32.38 -9.36 -12.06
CA GLY A 390 -32.10 -9.91 -13.39
C GLY A 390 -31.92 -11.43 -13.43
N SER A 391 -31.81 -12.10 -12.26
CA SER A 391 -31.73 -13.56 -12.15
C SER A 391 -32.89 -14.27 -12.85
N LYS A 392 -34.15 -13.84 -12.64
CA LYS A 392 -35.32 -14.47 -13.30
C LYS A 392 -35.28 -14.40 -14.83
N ALA A 393 -34.72 -13.33 -15.41
CA ALA A 393 -34.59 -13.19 -16.87
C ALA A 393 -33.36 -13.95 -17.40
N ALA A 394 -32.25 -13.93 -16.64
CA ALA A 394 -31.03 -14.66 -16.95
C ALA A 394 -31.21 -16.19 -16.83
N ASP A 395 -31.94 -16.68 -15.83
CA ASP A 395 -32.29 -18.09 -15.64
C ASP A 395 -33.19 -18.60 -16.78
N LEU A 396 -34.11 -17.76 -17.26
CA LEU A 396 -34.96 -18.04 -18.43
C LEU A 396 -34.16 -18.08 -19.74
N LEU A 397 -33.16 -17.19 -19.90
CA LEU A 397 -32.25 -17.16 -21.05
C LEU A 397 -31.23 -18.31 -21.02
N ALA A 398 -30.72 -18.67 -19.84
CA ALA A 398 -29.81 -19.79 -19.62
C ALA A 398 -30.47 -21.16 -19.90
N ALA A 399 -31.80 -21.25 -19.76
CA ALA A 399 -32.57 -22.45 -20.14
C ALA A 399 -32.71 -22.63 -21.66
N HIS A 400 -32.33 -21.63 -22.48
CA HIS A 400 -32.44 -21.69 -23.94
C HIS A 400 -31.10 -21.56 -24.70
N GLN A 401 -30.03 -21.08 -24.08
CA GLN A 401 -28.65 -21.15 -24.60
C GLN A 401 -27.64 -21.25 -23.45
N SER A 402 -26.48 -21.86 -23.71
CA SER A 402 -25.33 -22.01 -22.80
C SER A 402 -24.65 -20.68 -22.41
N LEU A 403 -25.41 -19.68 -21.97
CA LEU A 403 -24.95 -18.38 -21.51
C LEU A 403 -25.11 -18.32 -19.99
N MET A 404 -24.12 -18.83 -19.25
CA MET A 404 -23.99 -18.55 -17.82
C MET A 404 -23.17 -17.27 -17.62
N GLY A 405 -23.75 -16.23 -17.00
CA GLY A 405 -22.96 -15.07 -16.58
C GLY A 405 -23.70 -13.86 -16.01
N PHE A 406 -22.94 -12.79 -15.78
CA PHE A 406 -23.42 -11.49 -15.30
C PHE A 406 -22.99 -10.36 -16.24
N THR A 407 -23.81 -9.31 -16.32
CA THR A 407 -23.58 -8.14 -17.19
C THR A 407 -23.06 -6.96 -16.38
N ILE A 408 -22.26 -6.11 -17.02
CA ILE A 408 -21.72 -4.88 -16.43
C ILE A 408 -22.27 -3.66 -17.18
N TYR A 409 -22.79 -2.69 -16.43
CA TYR A 409 -23.24 -1.40 -16.96
C TYR A 409 -22.34 -0.26 -16.48
N GLU A 410 -22.08 0.70 -17.37
CA GLU A 410 -21.40 1.96 -17.05
C GLU A 410 -22.41 3.13 -16.96
N PRO A 411 -22.17 4.13 -16.10
CA PRO A 411 -23.16 5.14 -15.73
C PRO A 411 -23.92 5.84 -16.87
N PRO A 412 -23.35 6.29 -18.00
CA PRO A 412 -24.16 7.05 -18.97
C PRO A 412 -25.24 6.21 -19.67
N LEU A 413 -25.04 4.90 -19.84
CA LEU A 413 -26.04 3.97 -20.40
C LEU A 413 -27.03 3.49 -19.33
N PHE A 414 -26.58 3.41 -18.09
CA PHE A 414 -27.33 2.88 -16.96
C PHE A 414 -28.46 3.79 -16.48
N TRP A 415 -28.30 5.12 -16.53
CA TRP A 415 -29.28 6.03 -15.90
C TRP A 415 -30.65 6.04 -16.58
N GLU A 416 -30.67 6.04 -17.91
CA GLU A 416 -31.92 6.00 -18.68
C GLU A 416 -32.64 4.66 -18.47
N GLU A 417 -31.89 3.55 -18.41
CA GLU A 417 -32.42 2.21 -18.17
C GLU A 417 -32.86 1.99 -16.70
N LEU A 418 -32.12 2.53 -15.72
CA LEU A 418 -32.45 2.42 -14.31
C LEU A 418 -33.72 3.22 -13.96
N GLN A 419 -33.89 4.42 -14.53
CA GLN A 419 -35.12 5.21 -14.38
C GLN A 419 -36.33 4.52 -15.03
N LEU A 420 -36.13 3.75 -16.10
CA LEU A 420 -37.19 2.96 -16.73
C LEU A 420 -37.61 1.75 -15.87
N VAL A 421 -36.70 1.23 -15.06
CA VAL A 421 -36.84 0.01 -14.26
C VAL A 421 -37.34 0.28 -12.84
N LEU A 422 -36.99 1.43 -12.23
CA LEU A 422 -37.38 1.81 -10.87
C LEU A 422 -38.61 2.71 -10.86
N LYS A 423 -39.69 2.31 -10.17
CA LYS A 423 -40.82 3.21 -9.86
C LYS A 423 -40.88 3.44 -8.35
N GLU A 424 -41.02 4.70 -7.94
CA GLU A 424 -41.37 5.04 -6.56
C GLU A 424 -42.86 4.71 -6.33
N ASP A 425 -43.15 3.88 -5.33
CA ASP A 425 -44.50 3.77 -4.78
C ASP A 425 -44.80 4.97 -3.87
N LYS A 426 -46.09 5.23 -3.60
CA LYS A 426 -46.60 6.32 -2.75
C LYS A 426 -46.04 6.33 -1.32
N GLU A 427 -45.35 5.27 -0.90
CA GLU A 427 -44.66 5.13 0.39
C GLU A 427 -43.14 5.36 0.31
N GLY A 428 -42.58 5.75 -0.84
CA GLY A 428 -41.14 6.03 -1.01
C GLY A 428 -40.25 4.78 -1.11
N LYS A 429 -40.84 3.60 -1.27
CA LYS A 429 -40.11 2.36 -1.59
C LYS A 429 -39.89 2.23 -3.09
N VAL A 430 -38.65 1.93 -3.47
CA VAL A 430 -38.27 1.66 -4.84
C VAL A 430 -38.69 0.23 -5.20
N GLN A 431 -39.58 0.07 -6.18
CA GLN A 431 -39.94 -1.25 -6.72
C GLN A 431 -39.59 -1.34 -8.21
N LEU A 432 -39.17 -2.54 -8.62
CA LEU A 432 -38.88 -2.86 -10.01
C LEU A 432 -40.18 -3.04 -10.79
N ARG A 433 -40.29 -2.44 -11.98
CA ARG A 433 -41.35 -2.77 -12.94
C ARG A 433 -41.24 -4.25 -13.33
N THR A 434 -42.12 -5.11 -12.83
CA THR A 434 -42.42 -6.38 -13.48
C THR A 434 -43.19 -6.09 -14.76
N GLN A 435 -42.68 -6.55 -15.92
CA GLN A 435 -43.46 -6.62 -17.15
C GLN A 435 -44.66 -7.55 -16.98
#